data_AF-A0A6P8P704-F1
#
_entry.id   AF-A0A6P8P704-F1
#
_cell.length_a   1.000
_cell.length_b   1.000
_cell.length_c   1.000
_cell.angle_alpha   90.00
_cell.angle_beta   90.00
_cell.angle_gamma   90.00
#
_symmetry.space_group_name_H-M   'P 1'
#
loop_
_entity.id
_entity.type
_entity.pdbx_description
1 polymer ?
#
loop_
_entity_poly.entity_id
_entity_poly.type
_entity_poly.pdbx_seq_one_letter_code
_entity_poly.pdbx_strand_id
1 'polypeptide(L)'
;MLLKATEQCFNTLERAEMLLLLLKRFPETVVQHGVSLGETLLEAENIEDQESPVNCFRKLFVCDVLPLIINNPDVRLPASLLYKYLNKAAEFYINYVTRSPQTETQHQGSQDTSDLMSPSKRSSQKYIIEGLTEKSSQIVDPWDRLFKILSVVGMRCEWQMDKGTRSFADVLHRMKDLCRYISNFENEAHVKYRSQVVYSVLLVFFKNAFQYVSGIQPSLFQGPNAPSQVPLVLLEDASNAFVDVEIERSKHIHKKRKLAETREKTMSSDDEECSGKGRNRHILINKTELPNSVELLESFKLAKESWELLHSVESLDKEFTRICMLWKTDTWLWLRIFLTDMIIYQGQYKKAVASLHHLAALQGSQSQQQVLGQGSLEQHRALIQLASCHYALGEYRLTCEKILDLMCYMSPPTQDGVKVQEEPPKVKSKFRKGSDQKLLPCTNKAVMPYCFQLLLACFKLRAFTDNRDDMALGHAIVLLQHEWPRGENLFLKAVNKICQQGNFQYENFFNYVTNIDMLEEFAYLRTQEGGKIHLELLPNQGMLIKNSSPPMGLLQQEFIPVLQPSIQPADRHHTVTRGITKGVKEDFRLAMERQVSRCGENLMVVLHHFCINEKILLLQTLT
;
A
#
# COMPACT_ATOMS: atom_id res chain seq x y z
N MET A 1 -24.81 -45.72 -29.27
CA MET A 1 -26.03 -45.03 -28.81
C MET A 1 -25.72 -43.63 -28.29
N LEU A 2 -24.79 -43.45 -27.34
CA LEU A 2 -24.45 -42.13 -26.79
C LEU A 2 -23.95 -41.11 -27.85
N LEU A 3 -23.06 -41.51 -28.76
CA LEU A 3 -22.59 -40.64 -29.86
C LEU A 3 -23.75 -40.16 -30.77
N LYS A 4 -24.70 -41.04 -31.09
CA LYS A 4 -25.90 -40.67 -31.87
C LYS A 4 -26.82 -39.74 -31.09
N ALA A 5 -26.89 -39.87 -29.77
CA ALA A 5 -27.65 -38.95 -28.92
C ALA A 5 -26.97 -37.56 -28.83
N THR A 6 -25.64 -37.50 -28.83
CA THR A 6 -24.90 -36.23 -28.84
C THR A 6 -25.08 -35.43 -30.13
N GLU A 7 -25.31 -36.10 -31.26
CA GLU A 7 -25.59 -35.45 -32.56
C GLU A 7 -26.97 -34.77 -32.61
N GLN A 8 -27.89 -35.18 -31.73
CA GLN A 8 -29.26 -34.66 -31.67
C GLN A 8 -29.45 -33.58 -30.60
N CYS A 9 -28.40 -33.26 -29.83
CA CYS A 9 -28.45 -32.28 -28.75
C CYS A 9 -28.04 -30.89 -29.28
N PHE A 10 -28.93 -29.92 -29.15
CA PHE A 10 -28.73 -28.54 -29.61
C PHE A 10 -27.95 -27.68 -28.61
N ASN A 11 -27.97 -28.04 -27.32
CA ASN A 11 -27.23 -27.32 -26.30
C ASN A 11 -25.76 -27.79 -26.31
N THR A 12 -24.85 -26.86 -26.61
CA THR A 12 -23.41 -27.15 -26.70
C THR A 12 -22.83 -27.68 -25.40
N LEU A 13 -23.29 -27.18 -24.24
CA LEU A 13 -22.80 -27.60 -22.93
C LEU A 13 -23.27 -29.02 -22.59
N GLU A 14 -24.55 -29.33 -22.77
CA GLU A 14 -25.10 -30.68 -22.53
C GLU A 14 -24.45 -31.71 -23.48
N ARG A 15 -24.26 -31.34 -24.75
CA ARG A 15 -23.55 -32.17 -25.72
C ARG A 15 -22.12 -32.46 -25.27
N ALA A 16 -21.42 -31.44 -24.77
CA ALA A 16 -20.05 -31.58 -24.27
C ALA A 16 -19.98 -32.44 -23.00
N GLU A 17 -20.93 -32.33 -22.08
CA GLU A 17 -21.02 -33.16 -20.88
C GLU A 17 -21.27 -34.64 -21.23
N MET A 18 -22.16 -34.92 -22.18
CA MET A 18 -22.40 -36.28 -22.67
C MET A 18 -21.15 -36.87 -23.34
N LEU A 19 -20.45 -36.10 -24.18
CA LEU A 19 -19.18 -36.53 -24.77
C LEU A 19 -18.11 -36.75 -23.70
N LEU A 20 -18.04 -35.90 -22.68
CA LEU A 20 -17.11 -36.06 -21.56
C LEU A 20 -17.34 -37.38 -20.81
N LEU A 21 -18.59 -37.81 -20.62
CA LEU A 21 -18.91 -39.11 -20.03
C LEU A 21 -18.37 -40.27 -20.89
N LEU A 22 -18.45 -40.16 -22.21
CA LEU A 22 -17.85 -41.14 -23.13
C LEU A 22 -16.34 -41.18 -22.96
N LEU A 23 -15.68 -40.02 -22.99
CA LEU A 23 -14.22 -39.90 -22.87
C LEU A 23 -13.70 -40.45 -21.54
N LYS A 24 -14.40 -40.18 -20.43
CA LYS A 24 -14.05 -40.70 -19.10
C LYS A 24 -14.22 -42.22 -19.00
N ARG A 25 -15.21 -42.80 -19.70
CA ARG A 25 -15.51 -44.24 -19.65
C ARG A 25 -14.67 -45.07 -20.64
N PHE A 26 -14.31 -44.50 -21.78
CA PHE A 26 -13.56 -45.16 -22.85
C PHE A 26 -12.35 -44.31 -23.26
N PRO A 27 -11.20 -44.44 -22.57
CA PRO A 27 -10.02 -43.61 -22.82
C PRO A 27 -9.49 -43.64 -24.25
N GLU A 28 -9.66 -44.76 -24.96
CA GLU A 28 -9.37 -44.95 -26.39
C GLU A 28 -10.01 -43.86 -27.27
N THR A 29 -11.21 -43.41 -26.89
CA THR A 29 -12.00 -42.43 -27.64
C THR A 29 -11.46 -41.00 -27.52
N VAL A 30 -10.56 -40.74 -26.56
CA VAL A 30 -9.92 -39.42 -26.38
C VAL A 30 -9.08 -39.05 -27.60
N VAL A 31 -8.45 -40.03 -28.25
CA VAL A 31 -7.65 -39.81 -29.47
C VAL A 31 -8.52 -39.29 -30.62
N GLN A 32 -9.77 -39.77 -30.71
CA GLN A 32 -10.70 -39.42 -31.79
C GLN A 32 -11.48 -38.14 -31.51
N HIS A 33 -11.93 -37.95 -30.27
CA HIS A 33 -12.92 -36.90 -29.94
C HIS A 33 -12.41 -35.86 -28.93
N GLY A 34 -11.33 -36.12 -28.21
CA GLY A 34 -10.86 -35.24 -27.13
C GLY A 34 -10.49 -33.84 -27.61
N VAL A 35 -9.59 -33.75 -28.60
CA VAL A 35 -9.13 -32.46 -29.14
C VAL A 35 -10.28 -31.69 -29.79
N SER A 36 -11.11 -32.37 -30.59
CA SER A 36 -12.28 -31.76 -31.22
C SER A 36 -13.25 -31.19 -30.19
N LEU A 37 -13.53 -31.91 -29.10
CA LEU A 37 -14.38 -31.43 -28.02
C LEU A 37 -13.78 -30.18 -27.35
N GLY A 38 -12.46 -30.18 -27.12
CA GLY A 38 -11.77 -29.03 -26.55
C GLY A 38 -11.87 -27.78 -27.41
N GLU A 39 -11.65 -27.89 -28.72
CA GLU A 39 -11.80 -26.75 -29.63
C GLU A 39 -13.26 -26.30 -29.74
N THR A 40 -14.24 -27.21 -29.79
CA THR A 40 -15.67 -26.83 -29.79
C THR A 40 -16.07 -26.03 -28.56
N LEU A 41 -15.54 -26.37 -27.37
CA LEU A 41 -15.78 -25.60 -26.15
C LEU A 41 -15.17 -24.19 -26.20
N LEU A 42 -13.95 -24.07 -26.74
CA LEU A 42 -13.29 -22.77 -26.91
C LEU A 42 -13.95 -21.92 -28.01
N GLU A 43 -14.50 -22.54 -29.04
CA GLU A 43 -15.30 -21.88 -30.07
C GLU A 43 -16.62 -21.38 -29.50
N ALA A 44 -17.32 -22.20 -28.71
CA ALA A 44 -18.56 -21.83 -28.04
C ALA A 44 -18.36 -20.62 -27.10
N GLU A 45 -17.27 -20.60 -26.34
CA GLU A 45 -16.89 -19.45 -25.51
C GLU A 45 -16.79 -18.15 -26.31
N ASN A 46 -16.26 -18.20 -27.53
CA ASN A 46 -16.14 -17.01 -28.40
C ASN A 46 -17.48 -16.63 -29.05
N ILE A 47 -18.30 -17.61 -29.43
CA ILE A 47 -19.61 -17.38 -30.07
C ILE A 47 -20.59 -16.75 -29.08
N GLU A 48 -20.58 -17.21 -27.82
CA GLU A 48 -21.42 -16.69 -26.75
C GLU A 48 -20.85 -15.44 -26.07
N ASP A 49 -19.78 -14.86 -26.62
CA ASP A 49 -19.16 -13.59 -26.21
C ASP A 49 -18.96 -13.47 -24.68
N GLN A 50 -18.40 -14.53 -24.07
CA GLN A 50 -18.22 -14.58 -22.62
C GLN A 50 -17.24 -13.50 -22.15
N GLU A 51 -17.72 -12.54 -21.36
CA GLU A 51 -16.91 -11.41 -20.87
C GLU A 51 -15.77 -11.83 -19.92
N SER A 52 -15.95 -12.94 -19.20
CA SER A 52 -14.99 -13.44 -18.21
C SER A 52 -14.34 -14.74 -18.66
N PRO A 53 -13.00 -14.91 -18.46
CA PRO A 53 -12.33 -16.16 -18.78
C PRO A 53 -12.75 -17.32 -17.89
N VAL A 54 -13.49 -17.08 -16.79
CA VAL A 54 -14.03 -18.14 -15.94
C VAL A 54 -15.55 -18.30 -16.14
N ASN A 55 -15.86 -18.97 -17.23
CA ASN A 55 -17.20 -19.34 -17.67
C ASN A 55 -17.36 -20.88 -17.68
N CYS A 56 -18.57 -21.35 -17.97
CA CYS A 56 -18.90 -22.77 -17.98
C CYS A 56 -18.10 -23.57 -19.01
N PHE A 57 -17.91 -23.03 -20.23
CA PHE A 57 -17.17 -23.69 -21.31
C PHE A 57 -15.68 -23.84 -20.98
N ARG A 58 -15.04 -22.74 -20.56
CA ARG A 58 -13.62 -22.75 -20.19
C ARG A 58 -13.38 -23.65 -19.01
N LYS A 59 -14.29 -23.68 -18.03
CA LYS A 59 -14.20 -24.61 -16.91
C LYS A 59 -14.26 -26.06 -17.37
N LEU A 60 -15.27 -26.43 -18.18
CA LEU A 60 -15.40 -27.81 -18.67
C LEU A 60 -14.17 -28.21 -19.49
N PHE A 61 -13.66 -27.30 -20.33
CA PHE A 61 -12.43 -27.53 -21.08
C PHE A 61 -11.23 -27.73 -20.15
N VAL A 62 -10.90 -26.76 -19.30
CA VAL A 62 -9.66 -26.74 -18.51
C VAL A 62 -9.65 -27.76 -17.37
N CYS A 63 -10.79 -27.99 -16.71
CA CYS A 63 -10.87 -28.86 -15.54
C CYS A 63 -11.15 -30.32 -15.89
N ASP A 64 -11.86 -30.59 -16.99
CA ASP A 64 -12.35 -31.94 -17.30
C ASP A 64 -11.81 -32.50 -18.61
N VAL A 65 -11.81 -31.72 -19.70
CA VAL A 65 -11.40 -32.23 -21.03
C VAL A 65 -9.88 -32.21 -21.21
N LEU A 66 -9.23 -31.07 -20.91
CA LEU A 66 -7.81 -30.87 -21.09
C LEU A 66 -6.96 -31.93 -20.35
N PRO A 67 -7.24 -32.28 -19.08
CA PRO A 67 -6.52 -33.34 -18.40
C PRO A 67 -6.62 -34.70 -19.09
N LEU A 68 -7.75 -35.03 -19.74
CA LEU A 68 -7.88 -36.28 -20.50
C LEU A 68 -7.00 -36.25 -21.75
N ILE A 69 -6.95 -35.11 -22.44
CA ILE A 69 -6.14 -34.91 -23.65
C ILE A 69 -4.63 -35.03 -23.34
N ILE A 70 -4.13 -34.25 -22.37
CA ILE A 70 -2.68 -34.11 -22.16
C ILE A 70 -2.05 -35.33 -21.46
N ASN A 71 -2.83 -36.06 -20.66
CA ASN A 71 -2.37 -37.28 -19.98
C ASN A 71 -2.46 -38.53 -20.87
N ASN A 72 -3.17 -38.46 -22.00
CA ASN A 72 -3.22 -39.58 -22.93
C ASN A 72 -1.94 -39.58 -23.82
N PRO A 73 -1.12 -40.65 -23.78
CA PRO A 73 0.14 -40.72 -24.52
C PRO A 73 -0.06 -40.86 -26.04
N ASP A 74 -1.21 -41.39 -26.48
CA ASP A 74 -1.51 -41.66 -27.89
C ASP A 74 -1.99 -40.41 -28.64
N VAL A 75 -2.52 -39.43 -27.91
CA VAL A 75 -2.85 -38.12 -28.48
C VAL A 75 -1.55 -37.38 -28.77
N ARG A 76 -1.25 -37.05 -30.04
CA ARG A 76 -0.07 -36.24 -30.40
C ARG A 76 -0.47 -34.79 -30.66
N LEU A 77 0.02 -33.86 -29.83
CA LEU A 77 -0.22 -32.42 -29.98
C LEU A 77 1.08 -31.67 -30.27
N PRO A 78 1.06 -30.66 -31.16
CA PRO A 78 2.20 -29.78 -31.34
C PRO A 78 2.41 -28.89 -30.10
N ALA A 79 3.67 -28.51 -29.84
CA ALA A 79 4.03 -27.67 -28.68
C ALA A 79 3.28 -26.33 -28.65
N SER A 80 3.03 -25.71 -29.81
CA SER A 80 2.26 -24.48 -29.93
C SER A 80 0.84 -24.61 -29.37
N LEU A 81 0.18 -25.74 -29.60
CA LEU A 81 -1.16 -26.01 -29.09
C LEU A 81 -1.14 -26.29 -27.59
N LEU A 82 -0.12 -27.01 -27.10
CA LEU A 82 0.09 -27.21 -25.66
C LEU A 82 0.31 -25.87 -24.93
N TYR A 83 1.06 -24.94 -25.52
CA TYR A 83 1.22 -23.59 -24.97
C TYR A 83 -0.09 -22.79 -25.02
N LYS A 84 -0.88 -22.89 -26.10
CA LYS A 84 -2.23 -22.28 -26.16
C LYS A 84 -3.10 -22.78 -25.00
N TYR A 85 -3.15 -24.10 -24.79
CA TYR A 85 -3.96 -24.69 -23.71
C TYR A 85 -3.45 -24.33 -22.32
N LEU A 86 -2.14 -24.31 -22.10
CA LEU A 86 -1.55 -23.86 -20.84
C LEU A 86 -1.91 -22.39 -20.54
N ASN A 87 -1.86 -21.51 -21.54
CA ASN A 87 -2.29 -20.11 -21.36
C ASN A 87 -3.76 -20.01 -20.97
N LYS A 88 -4.64 -20.71 -21.69
CA LYS A 88 -6.09 -20.73 -21.40
C LYS A 88 -6.39 -21.28 -20.00
N ALA A 89 -5.63 -22.29 -19.56
CA ALA A 89 -5.73 -22.85 -18.22
C ALA A 89 -5.23 -21.89 -17.14
N ALA A 90 -4.05 -21.28 -17.34
CA ALA A 90 -3.47 -20.33 -16.39
C ALA A 90 -4.36 -19.11 -16.18
N GLU A 91 -4.84 -18.50 -17.28
CA GLU A 91 -5.79 -17.40 -17.25
C GLU A 91 -7.06 -17.76 -16.46
N PHE A 92 -7.65 -18.92 -16.75
CA PHE A 92 -8.85 -19.41 -16.07
C PHE A 92 -8.64 -19.59 -14.56
N TYR A 93 -7.61 -20.34 -14.16
CA TYR A 93 -7.38 -20.67 -12.75
C TYR A 93 -6.95 -19.46 -11.92
N ILE A 94 -6.12 -18.56 -12.48
CA ILE A 94 -5.72 -17.32 -11.80
C ILE A 94 -6.96 -16.46 -11.55
N ASN A 95 -7.77 -16.20 -12.59
CA ASN A 95 -8.99 -15.42 -12.45
C ASN A 95 -10.01 -16.11 -11.52
N TYR A 96 -10.11 -17.45 -11.55
CA TYR A 96 -11.00 -18.18 -10.64
C TYR A 96 -10.63 -17.94 -9.17
N VAL A 97 -9.34 -17.97 -8.85
CA VAL A 97 -8.85 -17.80 -7.48
C VAL A 97 -8.89 -16.34 -7.02
N THR A 98 -8.69 -15.39 -7.93
CA THR A 98 -8.63 -13.96 -7.61
C THR A 98 -9.97 -13.25 -7.72
N ARG A 99 -11.07 -13.99 -7.94
CA ARG A 99 -12.41 -13.43 -8.04
C ARG A 99 -12.84 -12.77 -6.74
N SER A 100 -13.41 -11.57 -6.84
CA SER A 100 -14.05 -10.93 -5.70
C SER A 100 -15.29 -11.73 -5.29
N PRO A 101 -15.61 -11.81 -3.99
CA PRO A 101 -16.90 -12.29 -3.52
C PRO A 101 -18.01 -11.39 -4.10
N GLN A 102 -18.89 -11.96 -4.91
CA GLN A 102 -20.05 -11.21 -5.40
C GLN A 102 -20.96 -10.87 -4.21
N THR A 103 -21.24 -9.59 -4.01
CA THR A 103 -22.38 -9.13 -3.21
C THR A 103 -23.62 -9.48 -4.02
N GLU A 104 -24.54 -10.27 -3.49
CA GLU A 104 -25.83 -10.52 -4.12
C GLU A 104 -26.53 -9.16 -4.35
N THR A 105 -26.48 -8.64 -5.58
CA THR A 105 -27.44 -7.64 -6.02
C THR A 105 -28.77 -8.36 -6.08
N GLN A 106 -29.61 -8.10 -5.06
CA GLN A 106 -31.00 -8.53 -4.99
C GLN A 106 -31.69 -8.24 -6.33
N HIS A 107 -31.79 -9.26 -7.18
CA HIS A 107 -32.91 -9.32 -8.10
C HIS A 107 -34.11 -9.69 -7.23
N GLN A 108 -35.06 -8.74 -7.13
CA GLN A 108 -36.37 -9.00 -6.58
C GLN A 108 -36.96 -10.24 -7.25
N GLY A 109 -37.04 -11.33 -6.48
CA GLY A 109 -37.79 -12.53 -6.79
C GLY A 109 -38.56 -12.92 -5.55
N SER A 110 -39.89 -12.82 -5.66
CA SER A 110 -40.92 -13.28 -4.74
C SER A 110 -40.58 -14.52 -3.89
N GLN A 111 -40.93 -14.45 -2.59
CA GLN A 111 -41.50 -15.47 -1.69
C GLN A 111 -41.63 -16.91 -2.23
N ASP A 112 -41.42 -18.00 -1.52
CA ASP A 112 -41.29 -18.33 -0.08
C ASP A 112 -40.59 -19.70 -0.01
N THR A 113 -39.87 -20.01 1.06
CA THR A 113 -40.07 -21.24 1.86
C THR A 113 -39.10 -21.26 3.03
N SER A 114 -39.68 -21.44 4.21
CA SER A 114 -39.02 -21.66 5.49
C SER A 114 -38.37 -23.04 5.56
N ASP A 115 -37.13 -23.12 6.03
CA ASP A 115 -36.69 -24.28 6.81
C ASP A 115 -35.60 -23.92 7.83
N LEU A 116 -35.86 -24.38 9.05
CA LEU A 116 -35.01 -24.25 10.24
C LEU A 116 -33.95 -25.36 10.27
N MET A 117 -32.69 -25.00 10.52
CA MET A 117 -31.74 -25.58 11.49
C MET A 117 -30.27 -25.38 11.07
N SER A 118 -29.44 -25.03 12.06
CA SER A 118 -27.95 -24.98 12.04
C SER A 118 -27.44 -25.86 13.20
N PRO A 119 -26.12 -26.15 13.43
CA PRO A 119 -24.88 -25.57 12.84
C PRO A 119 -23.71 -26.57 12.55
N SER A 120 -22.71 -26.18 11.73
CA SER A 120 -21.25 -26.32 11.95
C SER A 120 -20.38 -26.43 10.68
N LYS A 121 -19.44 -25.47 10.55
CA LYS A 121 -18.06 -25.57 9.99
C LYS A 121 -17.85 -26.15 8.58
N ARG A 122 -17.89 -25.27 7.57
CA ARG A 122 -16.84 -25.04 6.57
C ARG A 122 -17.17 -23.74 5.82
N SER A 123 -16.31 -22.73 5.94
CA SER A 123 -16.43 -21.46 5.20
C SER A 123 -15.99 -21.66 3.74
N SER A 124 -16.75 -22.41 2.95
CA SER A 124 -16.58 -22.39 1.50
C SER A 124 -17.33 -21.17 0.97
N GLN A 125 -16.60 -20.20 0.43
CA GLN A 125 -17.19 -19.10 -0.32
C GLN A 125 -18.14 -19.66 -1.38
N LYS A 126 -19.35 -19.10 -1.45
CA LYS A 126 -20.37 -19.48 -2.42
C LYS A 126 -20.06 -18.79 -3.76
N TYR A 127 -19.37 -19.49 -4.65
CA TYR A 127 -19.11 -19.01 -6.01
C TYR A 127 -19.81 -19.91 -7.01
N ILE A 128 -20.75 -19.36 -7.77
CA ILE A 128 -21.47 -20.07 -8.83
C ILE A 128 -21.01 -19.48 -10.17
N ILE A 129 -20.48 -20.32 -11.04
CA ILE A 129 -20.17 -19.94 -12.43
C ILE A 129 -21.48 -20.00 -13.18
N GLU A 130 -21.79 -18.95 -13.93
CA GLU A 130 -23.00 -18.87 -14.73
C GLU A 130 -23.14 -20.09 -15.65
N GLY A 131 -24.35 -20.64 -15.74
CA GLY A 131 -24.63 -21.89 -16.47
C GLY A 131 -24.25 -23.18 -15.73
N LEU A 132 -23.71 -23.11 -14.51
CA LEU A 132 -23.34 -24.28 -13.70
C LEU A 132 -24.03 -24.29 -12.33
N THR A 133 -24.22 -25.47 -11.77
CA THR A 133 -24.65 -25.65 -10.38
C THR A 133 -23.54 -25.20 -9.40
N GLU A 134 -23.89 -24.94 -8.14
CA GLU A 134 -22.91 -24.65 -7.09
C GLU A 134 -21.85 -25.75 -6.95
N LYS A 135 -22.29 -27.02 -6.89
CA LYS A 135 -21.38 -28.18 -6.79
C LYS A 135 -20.47 -28.27 -7.99
N SER A 136 -21.00 -28.07 -9.19
CA SER A 136 -20.17 -28.14 -10.39
C SER A 136 -19.22 -26.94 -10.45
N SER A 137 -19.55 -25.76 -9.95
CA SER A 137 -18.71 -24.56 -9.97
C SER A 137 -17.47 -24.62 -9.07
N GLN A 138 -17.46 -25.49 -8.06
CA GLN A 138 -16.37 -25.60 -7.10
C GLN A 138 -15.14 -26.32 -7.68
N ILE A 139 -13.96 -25.73 -7.45
CA ILE A 139 -12.67 -26.30 -7.82
C ILE A 139 -11.83 -26.45 -6.57
N VAL A 140 -11.49 -27.70 -6.25
CA VAL A 140 -10.59 -28.05 -5.15
C VAL A 140 -9.15 -27.90 -5.60
N ASP A 141 -8.34 -27.20 -4.81
CA ASP A 141 -6.91 -26.95 -5.02
C ASP A 141 -6.55 -26.43 -6.43
N PRO A 142 -7.09 -25.27 -6.84
CA PRO A 142 -6.95 -24.74 -8.21
C PRO A 142 -5.48 -24.53 -8.63
N TRP A 143 -4.63 -24.05 -7.71
CA TRP A 143 -3.20 -23.90 -7.98
C TRP A 143 -2.52 -25.25 -8.25
N ASP A 144 -2.81 -26.29 -7.47
CA ASP A 144 -2.21 -27.61 -7.66
C ASP A 144 -2.65 -28.24 -9.00
N ARG A 145 -3.91 -28.03 -9.40
CA ARG A 145 -4.38 -28.44 -10.73
C ARG A 145 -3.63 -27.74 -11.85
N LEU A 146 -3.41 -26.43 -11.73
CA LEU A 146 -2.65 -25.66 -12.70
C LEU A 146 -1.18 -26.10 -12.79
N PHE A 147 -0.51 -26.32 -11.65
CA PHE A 147 0.88 -26.83 -11.64
C PHE A 147 1.00 -28.27 -12.17
N LYS A 148 -0.04 -29.12 -11.99
CA LYS A 148 -0.11 -30.44 -12.64
C LYS A 148 -0.20 -30.30 -14.16
N ILE A 149 -1.02 -29.39 -14.68
CA ILE A 149 -1.10 -29.11 -16.13
C ILE A 149 0.25 -28.61 -16.64
N LEU A 150 0.90 -27.66 -15.95
CA LEU A 150 2.24 -27.19 -16.28
C LEU A 150 3.24 -28.35 -16.37
N SER A 151 3.23 -29.24 -15.37
CA SER A 151 4.15 -30.38 -15.30
C SER A 151 3.96 -31.33 -16.50
N VAL A 152 2.71 -31.67 -16.83
CA VAL A 152 2.42 -32.54 -17.97
C VAL A 152 2.78 -31.86 -19.28
N VAL A 153 2.40 -30.60 -19.49
CA VAL A 153 2.80 -29.82 -20.68
C VAL A 153 4.32 -29.75 -20.79
N GLY A 154 5.03 -29.51 -19.69
CA GLY A 154 6.49 -29.48 -19.68
C GLY A 154 7.11 -30.81 -20.12
N MET A 155 6.60 -31.95 -19.63
CA MET A 155 7.04 -33.26 -20.10
C MET A 155 6.80 -33.46 -21.60
N ARG A 156 5.61 -33.06 -22.08
CA ARG A 156 5.19 -33.20 -23.49
C ARG A 156 5.97 -32.27 -24.44
N CYS A 157 6.48 -31.16 -23.92
CA CYS A 157 7.34 -30.21 -24.64
C CYS A 157 8.85 -30.47 -24.42
N GLU A 158 9.21 -31.60 -23.80
CA GLU A 158 10.60 -32.02 -23.53
C GLU A 158 11.39 -31.00 -22.68
N TRP A 159 10.70 -30.31 -21.78
CA TRP A 159 11.34 -29.41 -20.82
C TRP A 159 12.19 -30.19 -19.84
N GLN A 160 13.28 -29.58 -19.37
CA GLN A 160 14.09 -30.15 -18.31
C GLN A 160 13.33 -30.05 -16.99
N MET A 161 12.43 -31.00 -16.73
CA MET A 161 11.69 -31.14 -15.48
C MET A 161 12.31 -32.28 -14.69
N ASP A 162 12.67 -32.02 -13.43
CA ASP A 162 13.23 -33.07 -12.58
C ASP A 162 12.09 -33.82 -11.90
N LYS A 163 12.31 -35.11 -11.65
CA LYS A 163 11.32 -35.97 -11.01
C LYS A 163 11.28 -35.64 -9.51
N GLY A 164 10.19 -35.05 -9.02
CA GLY A 164 9.93 -34.85 -7.58
C GLY A 164 9.19 -33.55 -7.24
N THR A 165 8.60 -33.50 -6.05
CA THR A 165 7.98 -32.30 -5.47
C THR A 165 9.07 -31.31 -5.10
N ARG A 166 9.02 -30.09 -5.64
CA ARG A 166 9.99 -29.02 -5.39
C ARG A 166 9.33 -27.83 -4.73
N SER A 167 10.08 -27.09 -3.91
CA SER A 167 9.62 -25.79 -3.46
C SER A 167 9.62 -24.79 -4.62
N PHE A 168 8.81 -23.73 -4.52
CA PHE A 168 8.83 -22.65 -5.51
C PHE A 168 10.19 -21.95 -5.58
N ALA A 169 10.93 -21.89 -4.47
CA ALA A 169 12.29 -21.37 -4.43
C ALA A 169 13.26 -22.22 -5.29
N ASP A 170 13.14 -23.55 -5.23
CA ASP A 170 13.98 -24.46 -6.03
C ASP A 170 13.67 -24.34 -7.53
N VAL A 171 12.38 -24.24 -7.87
CA VAL A 171 11.94 -24.00 -9.25
C VAL A 171 12.56 -22.71 -9.77
N LEU A 172 12.43 -21.62 -9.00
CA LEU A 172 12.96 -20.32 -9.39
C LEU A 172 14.49 -20.32 -9.51
N HIS A 173 15.19 -20.96 -8.57
CA HIS A 173 16.65 -21.08 -8.63
C HIS A 173 17.12 -21.78 -9.91
N ARG A 174 16.48 -22.91 -10.26
CA ARG A 174 16.77 -23.62 -11.51
C ARG A 174 16.47 -22.78 -12.74
N MET A 175 15.36 -22.05 -12.76
CA MET A 175 15.02 -21.20 -13.90
C MET A 175 16.01 -20.03 -14.07
N LYS A 176 16.62 -19.54 -12.97
CA LYS A 176 17.74 -18.59 -13.05
C LYS A 176 18.96 -19.20 -13.73
N ASP A 177 19.32 -20.44 -13.39
CA ASP A 177 20.45 -21.13 -14.02
C ASP A 177 20.19 -21.42 -15.50
N LEU A 178 18.97 -21.87 -15.84
CA LEU A 178 18.57 -22.07 -17.23
C LEU A 178 18.55 -20.76 -18.02
N CYS A 179 18.08 -19.66 -17.42
CA CYS A 179 18.13 -18.33 -18.04
C CYS A 179 19.57 -17.91 -18.35
N ARG A 180 20.51 -18.06 -17.40
CA ARG A 180 21.94 -17.78 -17.65
C ARG A 180 22.51 -18.63 -18.79
N TYR A 181 22.11 -19.89 -18.89
CA TYR A 181 22.51 -20.76 -19.99
C TYR A 181 21.98 -20.23 -21.34
N ILE A 182 20.69 -19.88 -21.42
CA ILE A 182 20.07 -19.33 -22.64
C ILE A 182 20.75 -18.03 -23.09
N SER A 183 21.15 -17.16 -22.16
CA SER A 183 21.79 -15.87 -22.47
C SER A 183 23.21 -15.99 -23.01
N ASN A 184 23.92 -17.09 -22.73
CA ASN A 184 25.33 -17.25 -23.08
C ASN A 184 25.56 -17.95 -24.42
N PHE A 185 24.53 -18.54 -25.02
CA PHE A 185 24.63 -19.30 -26.26
C PHE A 185 23.51 -18.89 -27.23
N GLU A 186 23.64 -19.13 -28.53
CA GLU A 186 22.53 -18.98 -29.49
C GLU A 186 22.28 -20.33 -30.16
N ASN A 187 21.09 -20.90 -29.96
CA ASN A 187 20.71 -22.21 -30.49
C ASN A 187 19.19 -22.28 -30.71
N GLU A 188 18.70 -23.01 -31.71
CA GLU A 188 17.27 -23.27 -31.92
C GLU A 188 16.59 -23.94 -30.71
N ALA A 189 17.34 -24.72 -29.92
CA ALA A 189 16.86 -25.27 -28.64
C ALA A 189 16.42 -24.19 -27.63
N HIS A 190 16.82 -22.93 -27.83
CA HIS A 190 16.54 -21.82 -26.91
C HIS A 190 15.06 -21.43 -26.89
N VAL A 191 14.30 -21.70 -27.96
CA VAL A 191 12.85 -21.43 -27.94
C VAL A 191 12.16 -22.29 -26.89
N LYS A 192 12.48 -23.59 -26.81
CA LYS A 192 11.92 -24.49 -25.79
C LYS A 192 12.31 -24.06 -24.38
N TYR A 193 13.58 -23.73 -24.15
CA TYR A 193 14.06 -23.29 -22.84
C TYR A 193 13.50 -21.92 -22.44
N ARG A 194 13.32 -20.99 -23.39
CA ARG A 194 12.64 -19.70 -23.14
C ARG A 194 11.20 -19.94 -22.70
N SER A 195 10.43 -20.76 -23.41
CA SER A 195 9.08 -21.13 -23.00
C SER A 195 9.06 -21.77 -21.61
N GLN A 196 10.00 -22.69 -21.34
CA GLN A 196 10.13 -23.31 -20.02
C GLN A 196 10.34 -22.27 -18.91
N VAL A 197 11.28 -21.34 -19.08
CA VAL A 197 11.55 -20.27 -18.12
C VAL A 197 10.31 -19.39 -17.96
N VAL A 198 9.72 -18.89 -19.05
CA VAL A 198 8.55 -17.99 -18.98
C VAL A 198 7.40 -18.65 -18.23
N TYR A 199 6.90 -19.82 -18.64
CA TYR A 199 5.72 -20.41 -18.02
C TYR A 199 5.97 -20.88 -16.57
N SER A 200 7.15 -21.41 -16.28
CA SER A 200 7.48 -21.85 -14.92
C SER A 200 7.58 -20.66 -13.96
N VAL A 201 8.26 -19.59 -14.38
CA VAL A 201 8.46 -18.40 -13.55
C VAL A 201 7.18 -17.57 -13.46
N LEU A 202 6.41 -17.45 -14.53
CA LEU A 202 5.12 -16.75 -14.54
C LEU A 202 4.14 -17.34 -13.52
N LEU A 203 4.04 -18.67 -13.45
CA LEU A 203 3.11 -19.31 -12.50
C LEU A 203 3.60 -19.19 -11.05
N VAL A 204 4.91 -19.27 -10.81
CA VAL A 204 5.50 -18.97 -9.50
C VAL A 204 5.23 -17.51 -9.12
N PHE A 205 5.39 -16.57 -10.05
CA PHE A 205 5.10 -15.15 -9.87
C PHE A 205 3.66 -14.93 -9.42
N PHE A 206 2.67 -15.32 -10.23
CA PHE A 206 1.27 -15.05 -9.92
C PHE A 206 0.80 -15.77 -8.64
N LYS A 207 1.26 -17.00 -8.39
CA LYS A 207 0.96 -17.74 -7.15
C LYS A 207 1.42 -16.98 -5.91
N ASN A 208 2.67 -16.53 -5.90
CA ASN A 208 3.27 -15.87 -4.75
C ASN A 208 2.80 -14.42 -4.61
N ALA A 209 2.56 -13.71 -5.71
CA ALA A 209 1.94 -12.39 -5.70
C ALA A 209 0.52 -12.47 -5.11
N PHE A 210 -0.27 -13.45 -5.53
CA PHE A 210 -1.60 -13.70 -4.96
C PHE A 210 -1.53 -14.02 -3.46
N GLN A 211 -0.60 -14.88 -3.03
CA GLN A 211 -0.42 -15.21 -1.61
C GLN A 211 -0.03 -13.99 -0.77
N TYR A 212 0.88 -13.16 -1.29
CA TYR A 212 1.25 -11.90 -0.63
C TYR A 212 0.03 -10.98 -0.47
N VAL A 213 -0.68 -10.70 -1.57
CA VAL A 213 -1.84 -9.79 -1.57
C VAL A 213 -2.96 -10.35 -0.69
N SER A 214 -3.17 -11.66 -0.72
CA SER A 214 -4.14 -12.34 0.15
C SER A 214 -3.81 -12.19 1.63
N GLY A 215 -2.54 -12.02 2.00
CA GLY A 215 -2.11 -11.78 3.37
C GLY A 215 -2.15 -10.30 3.77
N ILE A 216 -1.87 -9.37 2.85
CA ILE A 216 -1.88 -7.93 3.14
C ILE A 216 -3.24 -7.26 2.95
N GLN A 217 -4.14 -7.81 2.13
CA GLN A 217 -5.49 -7.29 1.91
C GLN A 217 -6.48 -8.43 1.68
N PRO A 218 -6.82 -9.21 2.73
CA PRO A 218 -7.65 -10.41 2.62
C PRO A 218 -9.07 -10.12 2.09
N SER A 219 -9.59 -8.91 2.33
CA SER A 219 -10.92 -8.46 1.91
C SER A 219 -11.14 -8.47 0.39
N LEU A 220 -10.07 -8.43 -0.42
CA LEU A 220 -10.20 -8.52 -1.88
C LEU A 220 -10.72 -9.88 -2.34
N PHE A 221 -10.45 -10.93 -1.57
CA PHE A 221 -10.74 -12.30 -1.93
C PHE A 221 -11.79 -12.92 -1.02
N GLN A 222 -11.86 -12.51 0.25
CA GLN A 222 -12.76 -13.10 1.24
C GLN A 222 -14.15 -12.44 1.27
N GLY A 223 -15.19 -13.27 1.32
CA GLY A 223 -16.59 -12.80 1.39
C GLY A 223 -16.93 -12.05 2.68
N PRO A 224 -18.08 -11.34 2.71
CA PRO A 224 -18.49 -10.46 3.81
C PRO A 224 -18.61 -11.15 5.19
N ASN A 225 -18.69 -12.49 5.22
CA ASN A 225 -18.82 -13.29 6.44
C ASN A 225 -17.48 -13.81 7.00
N ALA A 226 -16.34 -13.49 6.36
CA ALA A 226 -15.03 -13.89 6.86
C ALA A 226 -14.58 -12.97 8.02
N PRO A 227 -13.81 -13.49 9.00
CA PRO A 227 -13.26 -12.64 10.05
C PRO A 227 -12.40 -11.54 9.40
N SER A 228 -12.80 -10.28 9.60
CA SER A 228 -12.11 -9.12 9.04
C SER A 228 -10.68 -9.05 9.58
N GLN A 229 -9.74 -9.56 8.80
CA GLN A 229 -8.33 -9.38 9.05
C GLN A 229 -7.95 -7.97 8.62
N VAL A 230 -7.27 -7.26 9.52
CA VAL A 230 -6.79 -5.90 9.28
C VAL A 230 -5.78 -5.92 8.13
N PRO A 231 -5.95 -5.09 7.09
CA PRO A 231 -4.98 -5.02 6.01
C PRO A 231 -3.64 -4.48 6.50
N LEU A 232 -2.59 -4.77 5.76
CA LEU A 232 -1.22 -4.39 6.07
C LEU A 232 -0.66 -3.49 4.97
N VAL A 233 -0.05 -2.36 5.31
CA VAL A 233 0.51 -1.39 4.37
C VAL A 233 2.03 -1.35 4.45
N LEU A 234 2.69 -1.37 3.29
CA LEU A 234 4.14 -1.25 3.18
C LEU A 234 4.54 0.23 3.12
N LEU A 235 5.40 0.64 4.05
CA LEU A 235 5.81 2.03 4.27
C LEU A 235 7.32 2.14 4.50
N GLU A 236 7.87 3.34 4.30
CA GLU A 236 9.27 3.63 4.65
C GLU A 236 9.44 3.75 6.17
N ASP A 237 10.65 3.46 6.67
CA ASP A 237 10.91 3.64 8.10
C ASP A 237 11.12 5.11 8.47
N ALA A 238 10.13 5.70 9.14
CA ALA A 238 10.19 7.04 9.70
C ALA A 238 10.87 7.12 11.08
N SER A 239 11.43 6.02 11.64
CA SER A 239 12.07 6.02 12.98
C SER A 239 13.24 6.99 13.11
N ASN A 240 13.87 7.38 12.00
CA ASN A 240 14.93 8.38 11.98
C ASN A 240 14.45 9.80 12.33
N ALA A 241 13.13 10.03 12.43
CA ALA A 241 12.56 11.30 12.86
C ALA A 241 13.15 11.78 14.19
N PHE A 242 13.52 10.87 15.10
CA PHE A 242 14.06 11.19 16.43
C PHE A 242 15.59 11.11 16.53
N VAL A 243 16.27 10.55 15.52
CA VAL A 243 17.74 10.37 15.53
C VAL A 243 18.42 11.71 15.26
N ASP A 244 19.55 11.97 15.91
CA ASP A 244 20.30 13.20 15.73
C ASP A 244 20.66 13.45 14.26
N VAL A 245 20.48 14.69 13.80
CA VAL A 245 21.20 15.15 12.62
C VAL A 245 22.61 15.43 13.12
N GLU A 246 23.46 14.41 13.16
CA GLU A 246 24.90 14.65 13.23
C GLU A 246 25.24 15.47 11.97
N ILE A 247 25.28 16.79 12.13
CA ILE A 247 25.96 17.68 11.21
C ILE A 247 27.43 17.30 11.36
N GLU A 248 27.86 16.27 10.63
CA GLU A 248 29.28 16.00 10.44
C GLU A 248 29.89 17.32 9.95
N ARG A 249 30.56 18.03 10.86
CA ARG A 249 31.56 19.04 10.54
C ARG A 249 32.77 18.31 9.94
N SER A 250 32.56 17.61 8.84
CA SER A 250 33.62 17.04 8.02
C SER A 250 34.08 18.15 7.06
N LYS A 251 35.36 18.51 7.21
CA LYS A 251 36.05 19.53 6.43
C LYS A 251 36.13 19.10 4.95
N HIS A 252 35.04 19.23 4.20
CA HIS A 252 35.03 19.19 2.73
C HIS A 252 33.80 19.91 2.12
N ILE A 253 33.40 21.01 2.77
CA ILE A 253 32.30 21.89 2.31
C ILE A 253 32.63 22.60 0.97
N HIS A 254 33.88 22.59 0.51
CA HIS A 254 34.25 23.15 -0.80
C HIS A 254 34.17 22.19 -1.99
N LYS A 255 33.91 20.88 -1.81
CA LYS A 255 33.69 19.95 -2.94
C LYS A 255 32.22 19.60 -3.18
N LYS A 256 31.32 19.90 -2.24
CA LYS A 256 29.86 19.70 -2.39
C LYS A 256 29.08 20.96 -2.78
N ARG A 257 29.68 22.16 -2.71
CA ARG A 257 29.02 23.42 -3.12
C ARG A 257 29.32 23.87 -4.56
N LYS A 258 30.30 23.26 -5.25
CA LYS A 258 30.63 23.61 -6.65
C LYS A 258 29.95 22.74 -7.71
N LEU A 259 29.05 21.82 -7.31
CA LEU A 259 28.25 20.98 -8.22
C LEU A 259 26.75 21.29 -8.16
N ALA A 260 26.33 22.27 -7.35
CA ALA A 260 24.92 22.61 -7.15
C ALA A 260 24.50 23.98 -7.73
N GLU A 261 25.45 24.83 -8.16
CA GLU A 261 25.15 26.18 -8.71
C GLU A 261 25.33 26.28 -10.23
N THR A 262 25.45 25.16 -10.95
CA THR A 262 25.50 25.19 -12.43
C THR A 262 24.70 24.05 -13.04
N ARG A 263 23.41 23.97 -12.69
CA ARG A 263 22.40 23.35 -13.56
C ARG A 263 20.98 23.74 -13.14
N GLU A 264 20.68 25.03 -13.22
CA GLU A 264 19.36 25.41 -13.75
C GLU A 264 19.30 24.89 -15.19
N LYS A 265 18.69 23.72 -15.38
CA LYS A 265 18.14 23.24 -16.65
C LYS A 265 17.22 22.07 -16.31
N THR A 266 15.93 22.34 -16.47
CA THR A 266 14.86 21.38 -16.82
C THR A 266 15.24 19.90 -16.67
N MET A 267 14.77 19.27 -15.60
CA MET A 267 14.78 17.82 -15.45
C MET A 267 13.82 17.22 -16.48
N SER A 268 14.33 17.01 -17.69
CA SER A 268 13.72 16.13 -18.68
C SER A 268 13.82 14.70 -18.17
N SER A 269 12.66 14.06 -18.10
CA SER A 269 12.52 12.62 -18.27
C SER A 269 13.27 12.20 -19.52
N ASP A 270 14.16 11.21 -19.41
CA ASP A 270 14.09 9.95 -20.16
C ASP A 270 15.37 9.13 -19.94
N ASP A 271 15.17 7.82 -19.93
CA ASP A 271 16.13 6.73 -20.11
C ASP A 271 17.30 6.59 -19.13
N GLU A 272 17.15 5.66 -18.18
CA GLU A 272 18.17 4.63 -17.96
C GLU A 272 17.48 3.34 -17.52
N GLU A 273 17.54 2.35 -18.41
CA GLU A 273 17.05 1.01 -18.23
C GLU A 273 18.16 0.14 -17.62
N CYS A 274 17.77 -0.67 -16.64
CA CYS A 274 18.38 -1.95 -16.26
C CYS A 274 19.72 -2.00 -15.48
N SER A 275 19.73 -2.92 -14.50
CA SER A 275 20.91 -3.45 -13.78
C SER A 275 21.51 -2.63 -12.64
N GLY A 276 20.68 -2.00 -11.82
CA GLY A 276 21.06 -1.68 -10.45
C GLY A 276 20.83 -2.90 -9.55
N LYS A 277 21.89 -3.59 -9.10
CA LYS A 277 21.81 -4.59 -8.01
C LYS A 277 21.11 -3.93 -6.81
N GLY A 278 19.80 -4.16 -6.68
CA GLY A 278 18.99 -3.59 -5.62
C GLY A 278 19.57 -4.02 -4.28
N ARG A 279 19.99 -3.07 -3.45
CA ARG A 279 20.30 -3.36 -2.05
C ARG A 279 19.07 -4.07 -1.47
N ASN A 280 19.23 -5.27 -0.94
CA ASN A 280 18.15 -5.98 -0.24
C ASN A 280 17.70 -5.13 0.95
N ARG A 281 16.62 -4.37 0.78
CA ARG A 281 15.95 -3.65 1.86
C ARG A 281 15.23 -4.68 2.71
N HIS A 282 15.31 -4.58 4.02
CA HIS A 282 14.61 -5.53 4.89
C HIS A 282 13.21 -4.98 5.16
N ILE A 283 12.20 -5.85 5.10
CA ILE A 283 10.84 -5.53 5.53
C ILE A 283 10.71 -5.97 6.98
N LEU A 284 10.55 -5.00 7.88
CA LEU A 284 10.29 -5.19 9.30
C LEU A 284 8.79 -5.44 9.51
N ILE A 285 8.46 -6.51 10.22
CA ILE A 285 7.09 -6.87 10.62
C ILE A 285 7.07 -7.11 12.13
N ASN A 286 6.05 -6.60 12.82
CA ASN A 286 5.82 -6.97 14.21
C ASN A 286 5.34 -8.44 14.30
N LYS A 287 6.25 -9.35 14.67
CA LYS A 287 5.98 -10.80 14.71
C LYS A 287 4.87 -11.18 15.70
N THR A 288 4.61 -10.37 16.73
CA THR A 288 3.53 -10.64 17.70
C THR A 288 2.15 -10.34 17.13
N GLU A 289 2.07 -9.51 16.09
CA GLU A 289 0.80 -9.10 15.45
C GLU A 289 0.46 -9.97 14.24
N LEU A 290 1.45 -10.63 13.63
CA LEU A 290 1.24 -11.47 12.44
C LEU A 290 1.96 -12.83 12.53
N PRO A 291 1.26 -13.91 12.94
CA PRO A 291 1.85 -15.25 13.08
C PRO A 291 2.39 -15.82 11.76
N ASN A 292 1.77 -15.48 10.61
CA ASN A 292 2.18 -15.95 9.28
C ASN A 292 3.19 -15.00 8.58
N SER A 293 3.91 -14.18 9.34
CA SER A 293 4.85 -13.18 8.78
C SER A 293 5.98 -13.77 7.94
N VAL A 294 6.44 -14.99 8.24
CA VAL A 294 7.51 -15.66 7.47
C VAL A 294 7.04 -16.03 6.07
N GLU A 295 5.89 -16.71 5.97
CA GLU A 295 5.30 -17.12 4.69
C GLU A 295 4.93 -15.91 3.81
N LEU A 296 4.45 -14.83 4.44
CA LEU A 296 4.13 -13.59 3.74
C LEU A 296 5.35 -12.95 3.09
N LEU A 297 6.45 -12.84 3.85
CA LEU A 297 7.71 -12.27 3.36
C LEU A 297 8.38 -13.15 2.31
N GLU A 298 8.29 -14.48 2.48
CA GLU A 298 8.77 -15.43 1.48
C GLU A 298 7.99 -15.31 0.18
N SER A 299 6.66 -15.20 0.25
CA SER A 299 5.80 -14.98 -0.91
C SER A 299 6.17 -13.68 -1.64
N PHE A 300 6.34 -12.57 -0.91
CA PHE A 300 6.79 -11.30 -1.51
C PHE A 300 8.14 -11.44 -2.22
N LYS A 301 9.11 -12.08 -1.55
CA LYS A 301 10.46 -12.30 -2.10
C LYS A 301 10.41 -13.13 -3.37
N LEU A 302 9.70 -14.26 -3.37
CA LEU A 302 9.59 -15.14 -4.53
C LEU A 302 8.89 -14.46 -5.71
N ALA A 303 7.83 -13.70 -5.44
CA ALA A 303 7.14 -12.93 -6.48
C ALA A 303 8.06 -11.86 -7.08
N LYS A 304 8.76 -11.08 -6.25
CA LYS A 304 9.73 -10.07 -6.71
C LYS A 304 10.84 -10.71 -7.56
N GLU A 305 11.47 -11.77 -7.07
CA GLU A 305 12.57 -12.43 -7.78
C GLU A 305 12.10 -13.06 -9.11
N SER A 306 10.85 -13.54 -9.16
CA SER A 306 10.23 -14.04 -10.39
C SER A 306 10.00 -12.92 -11.40
N TRP A 307 9.49 -11.77 -10.95
CA TRP A 307 9.33 -10.57 -11.78
C TRP A 307 10.66 -10.10 -12.35
N GLU A 308 11.69 -9.98 -11.51
CA GLU A 308 13.04 -9.57 -11.93
C GLU A 308 13.65 -10.54 -12.94
N LEU A 309 13.40 -11.85 -12.79
CA LEU A 309 13.88 -12.85 -13.75
C LEU A 309 13.16 -12.74 -15.10
N LEU A 310 11.83 -12.56 -15.10
CA LEU A 310 11.06 -12.40 -16.34
C LEU A 310 11.48 -11.16 -17.15
N HIS A 311 11.89 -10.08 -16.47
CA HIS A 311 12.37 -8.85 -17.12
C HIS A 311 13.90 -8.79 -17.27
N SER A 312 14.63 -9.87 -16.95
CA SER A 312 16.10 -9.88 -17.00
C SER A 312 16.68 -9.98 -18.41
N VAL A 313 15.89 -10.49 -19.37
CA VAL A 313 16.28 -10.69 -20.76
C VAL A 313 15.13 -10.23 -21.66
N GLU A 314 15.42 -9.41 -22.66
CA GLU A 314 14.43 -8.80 -23.56
C GLU A 314 13.46 -9.83 -24.18
N SER A 315 13.95 -11.01 -24.58
CA SER A 315 13.10 -12.06 -25.15
C SER A 315 12.10 -12.67 -24.15
N LEU A 316 12.47 -12.74 -22.86
CA LEU A 316 11.57 -13.20 -21.80
C LEU A 316 10.54 -12.12 -21.48
N ASP A 317 11.00 -10.87 -21.40
CA ASP A 317 10.15 -9.71 -21.15
C ASP A 317 9.07 -9.55 -22.22
N LYS A 318 9.46 -9.60 -23.51
CA LYS A 318 8.52 -9.53 -24.64
C LYS A 318 7.43 -10.60 -24.55
N GLU A 319 7.80 -11.85 -24.26
CA GLU A 319 6.82 -12.94 -24.17
C GLU A 319 5.94 -12.82 -22.92
N PHE A 320 6.51 -12.46 -21.78
CA PHE A 320 5.76 -12.22 -20.54
C PHE A 320 4.76 -11.07 -20.71
N THR A 321 5.22 -9.93 -21.23
CA THR A 321 4.40 -8.75 -21.51
C THR A 321 3.29 -9.07 -22.51
N ARG A 322 3.58 -9.84 -23.56
CA ARG A 322 2.56 -10.33 -24.51
C ARG A 322 1.46 -11.15 -23.83
N ILE A 323 1.82 -12.03 -22.90
CA ILE A 323 0.85 -12.83 -22.13
C ILE A 323 0.02 -11.91 -21.21
N CYS A 324 0.67 -11.00 -20.48
CA CYS A 324 0.01 -10.05 -19.58
C CYS A 324 -0.97 -9.11 -20.32
N MET A 325 -0.64 -8.69 -21.55
CA MET A 325 -1.54 -7.93 -22.43
C MET A 325 -2.74 -8.77 -22.87
N LEU A 326 -2.51 -10.02 -23.28
CA LEU A 326 -3.58 -10.93 -23.70
C LEU A 326 -4.60 -11.17 -22.59
N TRP A 327 -4.13 -11.31 -21.35
CA TRP A 327 -4.97 -11.51 -20.16
C TRP A 327 -5.55 -10.22 -19.58
N LYS A 328 -5.23 -9.04 -20.15
CA LYS A 328 -5.65 -7.72 -19.66
C LYS A 328 -5.34 -7.51 -18.17
N THR A 329 -4.15 -7.93 -17.75
CA THR A 329 -3.72 -7.91 -16.34
C THR A 329 -3.65 -6.50 -15.75
N ASP A 330 -3.65 -5.47 -16.58
CA ASP A 330 -3.71 -4.07 -16.19
C ASP A 330 -5.02 -3.72 -15.45
N THR A 331 -6.09 -4.48 -15.69
CA THR A 331 -7.38 -4.38 -15.01
C THR A 331 -7.41 -5.07 -13.64
N TRP A 332 -6.39 -5.88 -13.32
CA TRP A 332 -6.37 -6.67 -12.08
C TRP A 332 -5.89 -5.82 -10.89
N LEU A 333 -6.85 -5.37 -10.06
CA LEU A 333 -6.57 -4.56 -8.87
C LEU A 333 -5.53 -5.21 -7.94
N TRP A 334 -5.67 -6.50 -7.65
CA TRP A 334 -4.77 -7.21 -6.75
C TRP A 334 -3.33 -7.24 -7.27
N LEU A 335 -3.15 -7.42 -8.58
CA LEU A 335 -1.82 -7.43 -9.20
C LEU A 335 -1.22 -6.03 -9.13
N ARG A 336 -2.02 -4.99 -9.39
CA ARG A 336 -1.59 -3.61 -9.29
C ARG A 336 -1.09 -3.27 -7.87
N ILE A 337 -1.79 -3.72 -6.83
CA ILE A 337 -1.37 -3.55 -5.42
C ILE A 337 0.02 -4.17 -5.19
N PHE A 338 0.22 -5.42 -5.64
CA PHE A 338 1.54 -6.07 -5.52
C PHE A 338 2.64 -5.28 -6.25
N LEU A 339 2.38 -4.86 -7.49
CA LEU A 339 3.35 -4.12 -8.29
C LEU A 339 3.69 -2.77 -7.65
N THR A 340 2.71 -2.06 -7.10
CA THR A 340 2.95 -0.82 -6.35
C THR A 340 3.84 -1.05 -5.14
N ASP A 341 3.54 -2.05 -4.30
CA ASP A 341 4.37 -2.40 -3.14
C ASP A 341 5.80 -2.79 -3.56
N MET A 342 5.96 -3.53 -4.68
CA MET A 342 7.26 -3.90 -5.23
C MET A 342 8.06 -2.66 -5.70
N ILE A 343 7.43 -1.69 -6.35
CA ILE A 343 8.07 -0.45 -6.80
C ILE A 343 8.47 0.42 -5.59
N ILE A 344 7.63 0.49 -4.56
CA ILE A 344 7.96 1.11 -3.26
C ILE A 344 9.18 0.42 -2.66
N TYR A 345 9.20 -0.92 -2.63
CA TYR A 345 10.32 -1.71 -2.14
C TYR A 345 11.62 -1.44 -2.90
N GLN A 346 11.54 -1.27 -4.22
CA GLN A 346 12.70 -0.92 -5.05
C GLN A 346 13.16 0.53 -4.87
N GLY A 347 12.40 1.38 -4.17
CA GLY A 347 12.69 2.80 -3.98
C GLY A 347 12.40 3.67 -5.20
N GLN A 348 11.61 3.17 -6.15
CA GLN A 348 11.23 3.91 -7.36
C GLN A 348 9.99 4.80 -7.09
N TYR A 349 10.11 5.73 -6.14
CA TYR A 349 8.96 6.45 -5.57
C TYR A 349 8.15 7.28 -6.59
N LYS A 350 8.78 7.85 -7.62
CA LYS A 350 8.05 8.56 -8.69
C LYS A 350 7.09 7.64 -9.45
N LYS A 351 7.54 6.41 -9.77
CA LYS A 351 6.70 5.39 -10.41
C LYS A 351 5.62 4.88 -9.44
N ALA A 352 5.95 4.77 -8.16
CA ALA A 352 4.98 4.38 -7.13
C ALA A 352 3.84 5.40 -7.02
N VAL A 353 4.15 6.71 -7.02
CA VAL A 353 3.15 7.79 -6.99
C VAL A 353 2.21 7.69 -8.21
N ALA A 354 2.76 7.54 -9.43
CA ALA A 354 1.94 7.36 -10.63
C ALA A 354 1.04 6.12 -10.54
N SER A 355 1.58 4.99 -10.04
CA SER A 355 0.82 3.76 -9.85
C SER A 355 -0.29 3.91 -8.78
N LEU A 356 -0.04 4.65 -7.71
CA LEU A 356 -1.02 4.91 -6.65
C LEU A 356 -2.17 5.79 -7.13
N HIS A 357 -1.90 6.79 -7.98
CA HIS A 357 -2.94 7.57 -8.63
C HIS A 357 -3.80 6.72 -9.57
N HIS A 358 -3.19 5.81 -10.32
CA HIS A 358 -3.93 4.88 -11.17
C HIS A 358 -4.78 3.90 -10.35
N LEU A 359 -4.27 3.39 -9.23
CA LEU A 359 -5.05 2.58 -8.28
C LEU A 359 -6.29 3.31 -7.79
N ALA A 360 -6.16 4.58 -7.41
CA ALA A 360 -7.27 5.40 -6.96
C ALA A 360 -8.34 5.56 -8.06
N ALA A 361 -7.95 5.69 -9.33
CA ALA A 361 -8.87 5.76 -10.46
C ALA A 361 -9.65 4.44 -10.68
N LEU A 362 -9.00 3.29 -10.48
CA LEU A 362 -9.65 1.98 -10.60
C LEU A 362 -10.66 1.70 -9.46
N GLN A 363 -10.39 2.23 -8.26
CA GLN A 363 -11.27 2.07 -7.10
C GLN A 363 -12.43 3.09 -7.07
N GLY A 364 -12.22 4.29 -7.62
CA GLY A 364 -13.19 5.39 -7.60
C GLY A 364 -14.50 5.17 -8.38
N SER A 365 -14.60 4.08 -9.17
CA SER A 365 -15.81 3.73 -9.92
C SER A 365 -16.82 2.87 -9.14
N GLN A 366 -16.45 2.31 -7.98
CA GLN A 366 -17.33 1.41 -7.20
C GLN A 366 -17.88 2.01 -5.89
N SER A 367 -17.42 3.19 -5.48
CA SER A 367 -17.68 3.75 -4.15
C SER A 367 -18.47 5.07 -4.17
N GLN A 368 -19.60 5.13 -4.86
CA GLN A 368 -20.54 6.26 -4.77
C GLN A 368 -21.64 6.10 -3.70
N GLN A 369 -21.63 5.02 -2.89
CA GLN A 369 -22.66 4.78 -1.87
C GLN A 369 -22.13 4.51 -0.45
N GLN A 370 -21.02 5.12 -0.04
CA GLN A 370 -20.61 5.10 1.37
C GLN A 370 -20.73 6.48 2.03
N VAL A 371 -21.33 6.46 3.22
CA VAL A 371 -21.77 7.56 4.07
C VAL A 371 -20.65 8.59 4.29
N LEU A 372 -21.02 9.88 4.28
CA LEU A 372 -20.15 11.00 4.68
C LEU A 372 -19.50 10.72 6.04
N GLY A 373 -18.17 10.56 6.07
CA GLY A 373 -17.38 10.59 7.30
C GLY A 373 -16.43 9.41 7.54
N GLN A 374 -16.48 8.32 6.75
CA GLN A 374 -15.48 7.25 6.83
C GLN A 374 -14.99 6.93 5.41
N GLY A 375 -13.75 7.33 5.10
CA GLY A 375 -13.09 6.86 3.89
C GLY A 375 -12.99 5.34 3.91
N SER A 376 -13.12 4.69 2.76
CA SER A 376 -12.82 3.25 2.66
C SER A 376 -11.40 3.01 3.19
N LEU A 377 -11.21 1.93 3.94
CA LEU A 377 -9.91 1.49 4.46
C LEU A 377 -8.87 1.27 3.34
N GLU A 378 -9.32 1.10 2.10
CA GLU A 378 -8.48 1.10 0.90
C GLU A 378 -7.96 2.50 0.49
N GLN A 379 -8.80 3.53 0.64
CA GLN A 379 -8.41 4.93 0.41
C GLN A 379 -7.37 5.38 1.45
N HIS A 380 -7.51 4.94 2.71
CA HIS A 380 -6.52 5.18 3.75
C HIS A 380 -5.14 4.59 3.39
N ARG A 381 -5.11 3.36 2.84
CA ARG A 381 -3.87 2.71 2.39
C ARG A 381 -3.16 3.53 1.31
N ALA A 382 -3.87 3.93 0.26
CA ALA A 382 -3.27 4.67 -0.85
C ALA A 382 -2.73 6.04 -0.39
N LEU A 383 -3.48 6.76 0.45
CA LEU A 383 -3.06 8.07 0.98
C LEU A 383 -1.79 7.98 1.83
N ILE A 384 -1.68 6.98 2.72
CA ILE A 384 -0.47 6.85 3.54
C ILE A 384 0.75 6.40 2.73
N GLN A 385 0.55 5.56 1.71
CA GLN A 385 1.64 5.20 0.78
C GLN A 385 2.09 6.41 -0.04
N LEU A 386 1.16 7.26 -0.51
CA LEU A 386 1.48 8.52 -1.19
C LEU A 386 2.30 9.45 -0.29
N ALA A 387 1.85 9.66 0.96
CA ALA A 387 2.60 10.46 1.93
C ALA A 387 4.02 9.92 2.15
N SER A 388 4.16 8.61 2.33
CA SER A 388 5.46 7.95 2.47
C SER A 388 6.36 8.11 1.24
N CYS A 389 5.79 8.04 0.03
CA CYS A 389 6.53 8.22 -1.21
C CYS A 389 7.00 9.67 -1.41
N HIS A 390 6.12 10.66 -1.18
CA HIS A 390 6.47 12.08 -1.22
C HIS A 390 7.56 12.42 -0.20
N TYR A 391 7.49 11.82 0.99
CA TYR A 391 8.53 12.02 2.01
C TYR A 391 9.89 11.52 1.52
N ALA A 392 9.93 10.32 0.94
CA ALA A 392 11.15 9.75 0.39
C ALA A 392 11.71 10.53 -0.82
N LEU A 393 10.86 11.28 -1.53
CA LEU A 393 11.26 12.21 -2.60
C LEU A 393 11.74 13.58 -2.07
N GLY A 394 11.61 13.86 -0.78
CA GLY A 394 11.91 15.17 -0.18
C GLY A 394 10.81 16.21 -0.41
N GLU A 395 9.63 15.80 -0.88
CA GLU A 395 8.48 16.66 -1.14
C GLU A 395 7.65 16.84 0.15
N TYR A 396 8.25 17.53 1.14
CA TYR A 396 7.70 17.63 2.49
C TYR A 396 6.32 18.31 2.54
N ARG A 397 6.07 19.30 1.68
CA ARG A 397 4.76 19.94 1.58
C ARG A 397 3.67 18.96 1.13
N LEU A 398 3.92 18.19 0.07
CA LEU A 398 2.97 17.18 -0.42
C LEU A 398 2.79 16.06 0.59
N THR A 399 3.87 15.66 1.27
CA THR A 399 3.80 14.71 2.40
C THR A 399 2.82 15.21 3.47
N CYS A 400 2.98 16.46 3.91
CA CYS A 400 2.13 17.10 4.90
C CYS A 400 0.67 17.15 4.41
N GLU A 401 0.43 17.58 3.17
CA GLU A 401 -0.91 17.62 2.57
C GLU A 401 -1.61 16.25 2.63
N LYS A 402 -0.94 15.18 2.18
CA LYS A 402 -1.54 13.84 2.19
C LYS A 402 -1.78 13.29 3.59
N ILE A 403 -0.92 13.62 4.56
CA ILE A 403 -1.15 13.28 5.97
C ILE A 403 -2.36 14.04 6.52
N LEU A 404 -2.47 15.33 6.25
CA LEU A 404 -3.57 16.15 6.75
C LEU A 404 -4.91 15.75 6.11
N ASP A 405 -4.91 15.36 4.83
CA ASP A 405 -6.09 14.77 4.19
C ASP A 405 -6.47 13.43 4.85
N LEU A 406 -5.49 12.59 5.17
CA LEU A 406 -5.71 11.32 5.87
C LEU A 406 -6.29 11.52 7.28
N MET A 407 -5.81 12.52 8.02
CA MET A 407 -6.30 12.85 9.37
C MET A 407 -7.78 13.23 9.38
N CYS A 408 -8.30 13.84 8.30
CA CYS A 408 -9.73 14.19 8.19
C CYS A 408 -10.65 12.96 8.22
N TYR A 409 -10.16 11.78 7.83
CA TYR A 409 -10.95 10.55 7.78
C TYR A 409 -10.67 9.61 8.97
N MET A 410 -9.66 9.93 9.79
CA MET A 410 -9.31 9.13 10.96
C MET A 410 -10.00 9.66 12.22
N SER A 411 -10.51 8.74 13.04
CA SER A 411 -10.91 9.02 14.41
C SER A 411 -9.79 8.63 15.38
N PRO A 412 -9.47 9.49 16.37
CA PRO A 412 -8.52 9.12 17.40
C PRO A 412 -9.06 7.95 18.23
N PRO A 413 -8.20 7.02 18.70
CA PRO A 413 -8.65 5.90 19.50
C PRO A 413 -9.27 6.40 20.82
N THR A 414 -10.54 6.06 21.07
CA THR A 414 -11.17 6.24 22.38
C THR A 414 -10.46 5.35 23.39
N GLN A 415 -10.19 5.89 24.59
CA GLN A 415 -9.56 5.12 25.67
C GLN A 415 -10.50 3.98 26.10
N ASP A 416 -10.32 2.78 25.54
CA ASP A 416 -10.71 1.57 26.24
C ASP A 416 -9.71 1.33 27.38
N GLY A 417 -10.25 1.00 28.54
CA GLY A 417 -9.58 1.00 29.84
C GLY A 417 -8.13 0.52 29.81
N VAL A 418 -7.28 1.29 30.49
CA VAL A 418 -5.86 1.03 30.74
C VAL A 418 -5.63 -0.44 31.13
N LYS A 419 -5.13 -1.24 30.19
CA LYS A 419 -4.14 -2.26 30.53
C LYS A 419 -2.79 -1.64 30.23
N VAL A 420 -2.05 -1.35 31.31
CA VAL A 420 -0.62 -1.04 31.25
C VAL A 420 0.03 -2.19 30.47
N GLN A 421 0.38 -1.93 29.21
CA GLN A 421 1.23 -2.82 28.45
C GLN A 421 2.62 -2.67 29.04
N GLU A 422 3.12 -3.73 29.69
CA GLU A 422 4.53 -3.86 30.06
C GLU A 422 5.41 -3.51 28.86
N GLU A 423 6.51 -2.81 29.15
CA GLU A 423 7.53 -2.45 28.16
C GLU A 423 7.85 -3.63 27.24
N PRO A 424 7.86 -3.45 25.90
CA PRO A 424 8.49 -4.45 25.05
C PRO A 424 9.99 -4.52 25.44
N PRO A 425 10.57 -5.73 25.53
CA PRO A 425 11.96 -5.87 25.93
C PRO A 425 12.84 -5.10 24.95
N LYS A 426 13.81 -4.33 25.49
CA LYS A 426 14.86 -3.63 24.75
C LYS A 426 15.72 -4.63 23.96
N VAL A 427 15.22 -5.11 22.83
CA VAL A 427 16.05 -5.81 21.84
C VAL A 427 16.78 -4.74 21.05
N LYS A 428 18.05 -4.51 21.40
CA LYS A 428 18.96 -3.73 20.56
C LYS A 428 19.09 -4.44 19.21
N SER A 429 18.32 -3.99 18.22
CA SER A 429 18.50 -4.37 16.83
C SER A 429 19.88 -3.88 16.37
N LYS A 430 20.85 -4.80 16.29
CA LYS A 430 22.14 -4.55 15.67
C LYS A 430 21.99 -4.66 14.14
N PHE A 431 21.22 -3.77 13.52
CA PHE A 431 21.22 -3.61 12.07
C PHE A 431 21.73 -2.22 11.70
N ARG A 432 22.80 -2.19 10.90
CA ARG A 432 23.52 -0.99 10.46
C ARG A 432 22.74 -0.35 9.29
N LYS A 433 22.52 0.98 9.37
CA LYS A 433 22.34 1.94 8.26
C LYS A 433 21.84 1.33 6.92
N GLY A 434 20.61 0.83 6.91
CA GLY A 434 19.81 0.57 5.71
C GLY A 434 18.44 1.22 5.90
N SER A 435 17.85 1.78 4.85
CA SER A 435 16.46 2.24 4.86
C SER A 435 15.56 1.00 4.94
N ASP A 436 15.29 0.55 6.16
CA ASP A 436 14.38 -0.57 6.38
C ASP A 436 12.96 -0.11 6.03
N GLN A 437 12.15 -1.01 5.48
CA GLN A 437 10.73 -0.76 5.24
C GLN A 437 9.91 -1.44 6.31
N LYS A 438 8.72 -0.92 6.60
CA LYS A 438 7.83 -1.46 7.62
C LYS A 438 6.52 -1.89 7.00
N LEU A 439 6.08 -3.08 7.36
CA LEU A 439 4.72 -3.54 7.09
C LEU A 439 3.88 -3.29 8.33
N LEU A 440 2.92 -2.35 8.24
CA LEU A 440 2.12 -1.89 9.37
C LEU A 440 0.64 -2.22 9.18
N PRO A 441 -0.12 -2.57 10.24
CA PRO A 441 -1.57 -2.67 10.15
C PRO A 441 -2.20 -1.33 9.75
N CYS A 442 -3.07 -1.31 8.74
CA CYS A 442 -3.79 -0.10 8.34
C CYS A 442 -4.98 0.16 9.29
N THR A 443 -4.66 0.56 10.51
CA THR A 443 -5.62 0.98 11.55
C THR A 443 -5.30 2.39 12.00
N ASN A 444 -6.29 3.12 12.52
CA ASN A 444 -6.06 4.45 13.10
C ASN A 444 -4.99 4.38 14.21
N LYS A 445 -4.99 3.31 15.02
CA LYS A 445 -4.02 3.11 16.11
C LYS A 445 -2.58 2.99 15.64
N ALA A 446 -2.33 2.35 14.48
CA ALA A 446 -0.98 2.14 13.97
C ALA A 446 -0.54 3.23 12.98
N VAL A 447 -1.46 3.74 12.15
CA VAL A 447 -1.15 4.72 11.11
C VAL A 447 -1.00 6.14 11.69
N MET A 448 -1.84 6.53 12.65
CA MET A 448 -1.80 7.88 13.22
C MET A 448 -0.44 8.20 13.88
N PRO A 449 0.17 7.32 14.70
CA PRO A 449 1.56 7.48 15.16
C PRO A 449 2.55 7.70 14.02
N TYR A 450 2.48 6.89 12.98
CA TYR A 450 3.37 6.98 11.82
C TYR A 450 3.22 8.33 11.08
N CYS A 451 2.00 8.83 10.95
CA CYS A 451 1.75 10.17 10.42
C CYS A 451 2.42 11.28 11.24
N PHE A 452 2.34 11.23 12.58
CA PHE A 452 3.02 12.21 13.42
C PHE A 452 4.54 12.13 13.29
N GLN A 453 5.10 10.92 13.15
CA GLN A 453 6.53 10.74 12.89
C GLN A 453 6.95 11.37 11.55
N LEU A 454 6.16 11.18 10.49
CA LEU A 454 6.42 11.80 9.19
C LEU A 454 6.29 13.33 9.24
N LEU A 455 5.25 13.87 9.89
CA LEU A 455 5.11 15.31 10.08
C LEU A 455 6.30 15.90 10.84
N LEU A 456 6.71 15.27 11.94
CA LEU A 456 7.88 15.69 12.70
C LEU A 456 9.12 15.69 11.80
N ALA A 457 9.30 14.64 10.99
CA ALA A 457 10.42 14.55 10.08
C ALA A 457 10.41 15.64 8.99
N CYS A 458 9.23 16.04 8.50
CA CYS A 458 9.07 17.16 7.57
C CYS A 458 9.50 18.50 8.19
N PHE A 459 9.03 18.81 9.40
CA PHE A 459 9.34 20.08 10.06
C PHE A 459 10.75 20.14 10.64
N LYS A 460 11.30 18.98 11.05
CA LYS A 460 12.60 18.89 11.73
C LYS A 460 13.73 19.56 10.96
N LEU A 461 13.84 19.33 9.65
CA LEU A 461 14.93 19.94 8.88
C LEU A 461 14.86 21.47 9.01
N ARG A 462 13.70 22.06 8.71
CA ARG A 462 13.47 23.50 8.76
C ARG A 462 13.65 24.08 10.17
N ALA A 463 13.04 23.45 11.18
CA ALA A 463 13.10 23.85 12.58
C ALA A 463 14.54 23.97 13.11
N PHE A 464 15.44 23.07 12.71
CA PHE A 464 16.80 23.03 13.23
C PHE A 464 17.84 23.70 12.33
N THR A 465 17.59 23.88 11.03
CA THR A 465 18.55 24.55 10.12
C THR A 465 18.35 26.05 10.00
N ASP A 466 17.11 26.54 10.03
CA ASP A 466 16.85 27.98 9.86
C ASP A 466 16.99 28.70 11.20
N ASN A 467 17.72 29.81 11.24
CA ASN A 467 18.08 30.49 12.49
C ASN A 467 16.93 31.25 13.14
N ARG A 468 15.78 31.43 12.47
CA ARG A 468 14.64 32.22 12.98
C ARG A 468 13.26 31.70 12.58
N ASP A 469 13.09 30.38 12.47
CA ASP A 469 11.77 29.78 12.20
C ASP A 469 11.13 29.20 13.48
N ASP A 470 10.59 30.09 14.30
CA ASP A 470 9.91 29.73 15.55
C ASP A 470 8.62 28.95 15.30
N MET A 471 7.97 29.15 14.15
CA MET A 471 6.76 28.43 13.78
C MET A 471 7.06 26.96 13.51
N ALA A 472 8.08 26.67 12.69
CA ALA A 472 8.52 25.29 12.43
C ALA A 472 9.03 24.62 13.70
N LEU A 473 9.76 25.36 14.55
CA LEU A 473 10.24 24.85 15.84
C LEU A 473 9.09 24.54 16.80
N GLY A 474 8.08 25.41 16.88
CA GLY A 474 6.88 25.21 17.67
C GLY A 474 6.06 24.00 17.21
N HIS A 475 5.84 23.85 15.90
CA HIS A 475 5.19 22.65 15.35
C HIS A 475 5.96 21.37 15.68
N ALA A 476 7.30 21.40 15.61
CA ALA A 476 8.14 20.27 16.01
C ALA A 476 7.99 19.95 17.51
N ILE A 477 7.95 20.95 18.39
CA ILE A 477 7.74 20.78 19.84
C ILE A 477 6.39 20.12 20.13
N VAL A 478 5.31 20.57 19.48
CA VAL A 478 3.98 19.95 19.63
C VAL A 478 4.04 18.46 19.28
N LEU A 479 4.65 18.10 18.15
CA LEU A 479 4.76 16.71 17.68
C LEU A 479 5.69 15.84 18.52
N LEU A 480 6.72 16.42 19.15
CA LEU A 480 7.69 15.71 19.99
C LEU A 480 7.05 15.04 21.23
N GLN A 481 5.87 15.49 21.64
CA GLN A 481 5.13 14.90 22.76
C GLN A 481 4.75 13.44 22.52
N HIS A 482 4.50 13.04 21.26
CA HIS A 482 3.90 11.74 20.92
C HIS A 482 4.71 10.54 21.43
N GLU A 483 6.04 10.61 21.37
CA GLU A 483 6.91 9.52 21.80
C GLU A 483 7.84 9.95 22.93
N TRP A 484 7.26 10.51 23.97
CA TRP A 484 8.00 10.76 25.19
C TRP A 484 8.33 9.44 25.91
N PRO A 485 9.57 9.19 26.38
CA PRO A 485 10.75 10.08 26.41
C PRO A 485 11.70 9.95 25.21
N ARG A 486 11.37 9.15 24.18
CA ARG A 486 12.22 8.98 22.98
C ARG A 486 12.55 10.30 22.28
N GLY A 487 11.63 11.26 22.30
CA GLY A 487 11.80 12.60 21.75
C GLY A 487 12.58 13.61 22.61
N GLU A 488 12.91 13.28 23.86
CA GLU A 488 13.50 14.21 24.85
C GLU A 488 14.81 14.85 24.35
N ASN A 489 15.72 14.05 23.78
CA ASN A 489 16.99 14.58 23.27
C ASN A 489 16.81 15.61 22.14
N LEU A 490 15.79 15.44 21.30
CA LEU A 490 15.49 16.38 20.22
C LEU A 490 14.76 17.62 20.77
N PHE A 491 13.94 17.45 21.79
CA PHE A 491 13.34 18.55 22.54
C PHE A 491 14.38 19.43 23.24
N LEU A 492 15.34 18.84 23.96
CA LEU A 492 16.42 19.59 24.61
C LEU A 492 17.27 20.38 23.61
N LYS A 493 17.39 19.92 22.36
CA LYS A 493 18.02 20.70 21.28
C LYS A 493 17.19 21.89 20.86
N ALA A 494 15.86 21.75 20.80
CA ALA A 494 14.96 22.86 20.55
C ALA A 494 15.09 23.91 21.67
N VAL A 495 15.13 23.48 22.93
CA VAL A 495 15.38 24.35 24.10
C VAL A 495 16.72 25.07 23.97
N ASN A 496 17.81 24.35 23.67
CA ASN A 496 19.13 24.98 23.47
C ASN A 496 19.13 26.01 22.33
N LYS A 497 18.41 25.77 21.25
CA LYS A 497 18.25 26.72 20.15
C LYS A 497 17.49 27.97 20.60
N ILE A 498 16.38 27.80 21.33
CA ILE A 498 15.61 28.90 21.92
C ILE A 498 16.48 29.74 22.87
N CYS A 499 17.28 29.09 23.71
CA CYS A 499 18.24 29.77 24.58
C CYS A 499 19.26 30.61 23.80
N GLN A 500 19.76 30.10 22.67
CA GLN A 500 20.69 30.83 21.80
C GLN A 500 20.02 32.01 21.09
N GLN A 501 18.73 31.91 20.76
CA GLN A 501 17.96 32.99 20.13
C GLN A 501 17.56 34.08 21.14
N GLY A 502 17.37 33.72 22.41
CA GLY A 502 16.97 34.66 23.48
C GLY A 502 15.49 35.06 23.45
N ASN A 503 14.76 34.66 22.43
CA ASN A 503 13.31 34.79 22.32
C ASN A 503 12.72 33.57 21.62
N PHE A 504 11.42 33.36 21.80
CA PHE A 504 10.65 32.35 21.09
C PHE A 504 9.17 32.75 21.03
N GLN A 505 8.60 32.77 19.83
CA GLN A 505 7.20 33.10 19.59
C GLN A 505 6.42 31.91 19.01
N TYR A 506 5.39 31.46 19.72
CA TYR A 506 4.51 30.39 19.24
C TYR A 506 3.14 30.44 19.92
N GLU A 507 2.16 31.06 19.24
CA GLU A 507 0.81 31.30 19.79
C GLU A 507 0.01 30.02 20.06
N ASN A 508 0.38 28.91 19.42
CA ASN A 508 -0.27 27.60 19.55
C ASN A 508 0.25 26.76 20.71
N PHE A 509 1.20 27.28 21.51
CA PHE A 509 1.82 26.53 22.61
C PHE A 509 0.79 26.02 23.63
N PHE A 510 0.01 26.93 24.22
CA PHE A 510 -1.00 26.58 25.22
C PHE A 510 -2.22 25.87 24.63
N ASN A 511 -2.33 25.78 23.30
CA ASN A 511 -3.41 25.02 22.68
C ASN A 511 -3.09 23.51 22.71
N TYR A 512 -1.82 23.14 22.48
CA TYR A 512 -1.45 21.75 22.15
C TYR A 512 -0.33 21.12 22.99
N VAL A 513 0.46 21.89 23.77
CA VAL A 513 1.54 21.33 24.60
C VAL A 513 1.02 20.98 25.99
N THR A 514 0.83 19.69 26.30
CA THR A 514 0.30 19.18 27.57
C THR A 514 1.30 18.31 28.36
N ASN A 515 2.46 17.98 27.78
CA ASN A 515 3.50 17.21 28.47
C ASN A 515 4.14 18.02 29.62
N ILE A 516 4.15 17.45 30.83
CA ILE A 516 4.59 18.13 32.06
C ILE A 516 6.06 18.54 31.99
N ASP A 517 6.94 17.62 31.57
CA ASP A 517 8.38 17.88 31.50
C ASP A 517 8.68 19.06 30.55
N MET A 518 7.97 19.13 29.42
CA MET A 518 8.10 20.27 28.50
C MET A 518 7.59 21.59 29.12
N LEU A 519 6.47 21.56 29.84
CA LEU A 519 5.91 22.75 30.50
C LEU A 519 6.85 23.28 31.59
N GLU A 520 7.44 22.39 32.37
CA GLU A 520 8.43 22.73 33.41
C GLU A 520 9.66 23.40 32.80
N GLU A 521 10.20 22.85 31.72
CA GLU A 521 11.33 23.46 31.01
C GLU A 521 11.00 24.85 30.46
N PHE A 522 9.83 25.04 29.83
CA PHE A 522 9.41 26.35 29.36
C PHE A 522 9.14 27.35 30.49
N ALA A 523 8.67 26.89 31.66
CA ALA A 523 8.56 27.73 32.85
C ALA A 523 9.95 28.14 33.37
N TYR A 524 10.92 27.22 33.38
CA TYR A 524 12.30 27.47 33.79
C TYR A 524 13.00 28.50 32.91
N LEU A 525 12.85 28.43 31.58
CA LEU A 525 13.46 29.36 30.61
C LEU A 525 13.15 30.85 30.88
N ARG A 526 11.97 31.14 31.45
CA ARG A 526 11.55 32.51 31.79
C ARG A 526 12.18 33.04 33.09
N THR A 527 12.74 32.16 33.92
CA THR A 527 13.36 32.53 35.20
C THR A 527 14.71 33.22 35.01
N GLN A 528 15.28 33.75 36.10
CA GLN A 528 16.62 34.33 36.03
C GLN A 528 17.70 33.27 35.76
N GLU A 529 17.51 32.07 36.30
CA GLU A 529 18.44 30.94 36.20
C GLU A 529 18.36 30.27 34.81
N GLY A 530 17.16 30.23 34.21
CA GLY A 530 16.93 29.70 32.86
C GLY A 530 17.24 30.66 31.71
N GLY A 531 17.85 31.82 31.98
CA GLY A 531 18.35 32.74 30.94
C GLY A 531 17.43 33.91 30.59
N LYS A 532 16.30 34.11 31.28
CA LYS A 532 15.33 35.21 31.05
C LYS A 532 14.86 35.29 29.60
N ILE A 533 14.60 34.15 28.98
CA ILE A 533 14.18 34.07 27.57
C ILE A 533 12.83 34.78 27.40
N HIS A 534 12.70 35.57 26.34
CA HIS A 534 11.44 36.25 25.99
C HIS A 534 10.48 35.30 25.27
N LEU A 535 9.44 34.83 25.97
CA LEU A 535 8.50 33.85 25.46
C LEU A 535 7.14 34.49 25.11
N GLU A 536 6.78 34.49 23.83
CA GLU A 536 5.49 34.93 23.31
C GLU A 536 4.61 33.74 22.94
N LEU A 537 3.98 33.15 23.97
CA LEU A 537 3.20 31.90 23.85
C LEU A 537 1.67 32.12 23.88
N LEU A 538 1.24 33.34 24.18
CA LEU A 538 -0.18 33.72 24.22
C LEU A 538 -0.53 34.41 22.89
N PRO A 539 -1.71 34.13 22.30
CA PRO A 539 -2.15 34.87 21.13
C PRO A 539 -2.24 36.36 21.46
N ASN A 540 -1.65 37.20 20.60
CA ASN A 540 -1.66 38.64 20.79
C ASN A 540 -3.10 39.17 20.77
N GLN A 541 -3.69 39.46 21.94
CA GLN A 541 -5.03 40.06 22.08
C GLN A 541 -5.12 41.52 21.56
N GLY A 542 -4.20 41.94 20.69
CA GLY A 542 -4.01 43.33 20.26
C GLY A 542 -4.78 43.77 19.01
N MET A 543 -5.57 42.91 18.35
CA MET A 543 -6.27 43.26 17.10
C MET A 543 -7.79 43.01 17.08
N LEU A 544 -8.42 42.77 18.23
CA LEU A 544 -9.84 42.40 18.32
C LEU A 544 -10.68 43.33 19.22
N ILE A 545 -10.34 44.61 19.30
CA ILE A 545 -11.23 45.64 19.88
C ILE A 545 -11.67 46.62 18.81
N LYS A 546 -12.58 46.16 17.94
CA LYS A 546 -13.73 46.91 17.41
C LYS A 546 -14.43 46.04 16.36
N ASN A 547 -15.49 45.36 16.77
CA ASN A 547 -16.84 45.63 16.30
C ASN A 547 -17.78 44.65 16.99
N SER A 548 -18.63 45.18 17.86
CA SER A 548 -19.83 44.51 18.34
C SER A 548 -20.67 44.08 17.15
N SER A 549 -20.93 42.78 17.04
CA SER A 549 -21.86 42.17 16.08
C SER A 549 -23.29 42.64 16.32
N PRO A 550 -24.14 42.72 15.28
CA PRO A 550 -25.56 42.40 15.38
C PRO A 550 -25.87 41.02 14.74
N PRO A 551 -27.03 40.42 15.04
CA PRO A 551 -27.27 38.99 14.85
C PRO A 551 -27.78 38.62 13.44
N MET A 552 -27.61 37.34 13.12
CA MET A 552 -28.03 36.56 11.93
C MET A 552 -29.08 37.15 10.98
N GLY A 553 -28.79 37.06 9.67
CA GLY A 553 -29.81 37.01 8.60
C GLY A 553 -29.25 37.12 7.18
N LEU A 554 -29.36 36.02 6.41
CA LEU A 554 -29.51 35.90 4.94
C LEU A 554 -28.36 36.32 3.97
N LEU A 555 -27.96 35.30 3.18
CA LEU A 555 -27.59 35.25 1.76
C LEU A 555 -26.91 36.44 1.04
N GLN A 556 -25.85 36.07 0.29
CA GLN A 556 -25.61 36.36 -1.14
C GLN A 556 -24.26 37.03 -1.50
N GLN A 557 -23.42 36.22 -2.16
CA GLN A 557 -22.67 36.47 -3.41
C GLN A 557 -21.70 37.66 -3.55
N GLU A 558 -20.47 37.30 -3.97
CA GLU A 558 -19.44 38.02 -4.75
C GLU A 558 -19.28 39.54 -4.60
N PHE A 559 -18.05 40.01 -4.34
CA PHE A 559 -17.36 41.02 -5.17
C PHE A 559 -15.92 41.25 -4.66
N ILE A 560 -14.96 41.27 -5.60
CA ILE A 560 -13.59 41.80 -5.45
C ILE A 560 -13.66 43.33 -5.67
N PRO A 561 -12.86 44.16 -4.95
CA PRO A 561 -11.95 45.01 -5.70
C PRO A 561 -10.56 45.21 -5.05
N VAL A 562 -9.52 44.96 -5.86
CA VAL A 562 -8.48 45.90 -6.34
C VAL A 562 -7.65 46.70 -5.32
N LEU A 563 -6.33 46.50 -5.46
CA LEU A 563 -5.15 47.23 -4.94
C LEU A 563 -5.21 48.77 -5.05
N GLN A 564 -4.62 49.49 -4.07
CA GLN A 564 -3.47 50.41 -4.26
C GLN A 564 -2.98 51.10 -2.94
N PRO A 565 -1.79 51.77 -2.88
CA PRO A 565 -0.72 51.41 -1.94
C PRO A 565 -0.22 52.56 -1.02
N SER A 566 0.83 52.23 -0.24
CA SER A 566 1.81 53.10 0.44
C SER A 566 1.47 53.64 1.84
N ILE A 567 2.37 53.37 2.81
CA ILE A 567 3.12 54.36 3.62
C ILE A 567 4.20 53.60 4.44
N GLN A 568 5.35 54.27 4.58
CA GLN A 568 6.69 53.90 5.07
C GLN A 568 6.80 53.44 6.54
N PRO A 569 7.95 52.84 6.96
CA PRO A 569 8.10 52.19 8.26
C PRO A 569 8.37 53.21 9.36
N ALA A 570 7.60 53.16 10.45
CA ALA A 570 7.88 53.90 11.66
C ALA A 570 8.44 52.94 12.72
N ASP A 571 9.75 53.07 12.96
CA ASP A 571 10.45 52.58 14.14
C ASP A 571 9.65 52.93 15.41
N ARG A 572 9.23 51.91 16.18
CA ARG A 572 8.61 52.11 17.50
C ARG A 572 9.39 51.36 18.56
N HIS A 573 10.34 52.07 19.18
CA HIS A 573 10.83 51.75 20.51
C HIS A 573 9.67 51.76 21.51
N HIS A 574 9.43 50.64 22.19
CA HIS A 574 8.46 50.54 23.27
C HIS A 574 8.99 51.20 24.55
N THR A 575 8.37 52.31 24.96
CA THR A 575 8.52 52.88 26.30
C THR A 575 7.83 51.99 27.34
N VAL A 576 8.61 51.41 28.26
CA VAL A 576 8.14 50.48 29.29
C VAL A 576 7.43 51.22 30.43
N THR A 577 6.12 51.00 30.60
CA THR A 577 5.36 51.42 31.78
C THR A 577 5.20 50.25 32.77
N ARG A 578 5.63 50.49 34.03
CA ARG A 578 5.79 49.52 35.15
C ARG A 578 4.55 48.70 35.56
N GLY A 579 3.36 48.96 35.01
CA GLY A 579 2.11 48.25 35.37
C GLY A 579 1.75 47.08 34.44
N ILE A 580 2.12 47.15 33.17
CA ILE A 580 1.74 46.16 32.14
C ILE A 580 2.53 44.85 32.33
N THR A 581 3.78 44.95 32.78
CA THR A 581 4.67 43.80 32.96
C THR A 581 4.30 42.89 34.14
N LYS A 582 3.54 43.38 35.14
CA LYS A 582 3.00 42.54 36.22
C LYS A 582 1.83 41.68 35.74
N GLY A 583 0.92 42.24 34.94
CA GLY A 583 -0.20 41.49 34.34
C GLY A 583 0.30 40.34 33.46
N VAL A 584 1.26 40.63 32.57
CA VAL A 584 1.84 39.63 31.65
C VAL A 584 2.58 38.47 32.37
N LYS A 585 3.07 38.69 33.60
CA LYS A 585 3.66 37.61 34.42
C LYS A 585 2.59 36.73 35.06
N GLU A 586 1.51 37.34 35.54
CA GLU A 586 0.40 36.64 36.16
C GLU A 586 -0.42 35.85 35.13
N ASP A 587 -0.66 36.43 33.95
CA ASP A 587 -1.35 35.77 32.85
C ASP A 587 -0.62 34.51 32.37
N PHE A 588 0.71 34.56 32.33
CA PHE A 588 1.53 33.39 31.99
C PHE A 588 1.49 32.32 33.07
N ARG A 589 1.58 32.70 34.36
CA ARG A 589 1.47 31.75 35.47
C ARG A 589 0.12 31.02 35.43
N LEU A 590 -0.97 31.77 35.25
CA LEU A 590 -2.32 31.23 35.13
C LEU A 590 -2.48 30.35 33.88
N ALA A 591 -1.88 30.74 32.75
CA ALA A 591 -1.89 29.92 31.53
C ALA A 591 -1.14 28.59 31.73
N MET A 592 0.02 28.62 32.39
CA MET A 592 0.77 27.40 32.76
C MET A 592 -0.03 26.51 33.71
N GLU A 593 -0.64 27.05 34.75
CA GLU A 593 -1.47 26.27 35.69
C GLU A 593 -2.67 25.61 35.00
N ARG A 594 -3.34 26.35 34.11
CA ARG A 594 -4.41 25.79 33.27
C ARG A 594 -3.87 24.69 32.36
N GLN A 595 -2.70 24.86 31.77
CA GLN A 595 -2.14 23.87 30.86
C GLN A 595 -1.69 22.59 31.58
N VAL A 596 -1.12 22.71 32.78
CA VAL A 596 -0.79 21.56 33.64
C VAL A 596 -2.06 20.78 33.99
N SER A 597 -3.20 21.43 34.20
CA SER A 597 -4.47 20.72 34.45
C SER A 597 -4.93 19.84 33.29
N ARG A 598 -4.39 20.05 32.07
CA ARG A 598 -4.66 19.29 30.85
C ARG A 598 -3.70 18.12 30.63
N CYS A 599 -2.75 17.87 31.53
CA CYS A 599 -1.75 16.80 31.37
C CYS A 599 -2.34 15.38 31.26
N GLY A 600 -3.59 15.18 31.73
CA GLY A 600 -4.33 13.92 31.61
C GLY A 600 -5.09 13.74 30.30
N GLU A 601 -5.10 14.74 29.41
CA GLU A 601 -5.76 14.64 28.10
C GLU A 601 -5.13 13.53 27.24
N ASN A 602 -5.96 12.87 26.43
CA ASN A 602 -5.45 11.87 25.49
C ASN A 602 -4.60 12.57 24.41
N LEU A 603 -3.29 12.37 24.46
CA LEU A 603 -2.35 13.01 23.54
C LEU A 603 -2.65 12.73 22.06
N MET A 604 -3.15 11.54 21.70
CA MET A 604 -3.54 11.24 20.33
C MET A 604 -4.68 12.15 19.85
N VAL A 605 -5.61 12.46 20.75
CA VAL A 605 -6.72 13.38 20.48
C VAL A 605 -6.18 14.80 20.33
N VAL A 606 -5.28 15.26 21.21
CA VAL A 606 -4.68 16.60 21.12
C VAL A 606 -3.92 16.80 19.81
N LEU A 607 -3.08 15.84 19.43
CA LEU A 607 -2.30 15.90 18.18
C LEU A 607 -3.14 15.75 16.92
N HIS A 608 -4.23 14.98 16.99
CA HIS A 608 -5.21 14.91 15.91
C HIS A 608 -5.89 16.28 15.70
N HIS A 609 -6.39 16.90 16.77
CA HIS A 609 -6.96 18.25 16.70
C HIS A 609 -5.96 19.29 16.18
N PHE A 610 -4.69 19.20 16.59
CA PHE A 610 -3.63 20.04 16.05
C PHE A 610 -3.53 19.91 14.52
N CYS A 611 -3.55 18.69 13.99
CA CYS A 611 -3.51 18.47 12.54
C CYS A 611 -4.74 19.05 11.83
N ILE A 612 -5.94 18.87 12.40
CA ILE A 612 -7.19 19.32 11.77
C ILE A 612 -7.33 20.84 11.81
N ASN A 613 -7.14 21.45 12.99
CA ASN A 613 -7.38 22.87 13.22
C ASN A 613 -6.30 23.75 12.59
N GLU A 614 -5.03 23.30 12.65
CA GLU A 614 -3.89 24.09 12.18
C GLU A 614 -3.47 23.71 10.76
N LYS A 615 -4.32 22.99 9.99
CA LYS A 615 -4.01 22.46 8.65
C LYS A 615 -3.37 23.52 7.73
N ILE A 616 -3.92 24.74 7.72
CA ILE A 616 -3.43 25.83 6.87
C ILE A 616 -2.03 26.29 7.32
N LEU A 617 -1.83 26.51 8.63
CA LEU A 617 -0.54 26.94 9.17
C LEU A 617 0.54 25.88 8.93
N LEU A 618 0.23 24.61 9.19
CA LEU A 618 1.13 23.48 8.96
C LEU A 618 1.62 23.40 7.51
N LEU A 619 0.76 23.69 6.54
CA LEU A 619 1.12 23.72 5.13
C LEU A 619 1.96 24.96 4.77
N GLN A 620 1.60 26.13 5.30
CA GLN A 620 2.35 27.37 5.11
C GLN A 620 3.78 27.28 5.64
N THR A 621 4.00 26.58 6.75
CA THR A 621 5.35 26.37 7.30
C THR A 621 6.23 25.45 6.43
N LEU A 622 5.70 24.83 5.38
CA LEU A 622 6.49 24.02 4.43
C LEU A 622 6.56 24.65 3.02
N THR A 623 6.15 25.91 2.89
CA THR A 623 6.38 26.75 1.71
C THR A 623 7.61 27.61 1.89
#